data_AF-A0A7W1H742-F1
#
_entry.id   AF-A0A7W1H742-F1
#
_cell.length_a   1.000
_cell.length_b   1.000
_cell.length_c   1.000
_cell.angle_alpha   90.00
_cell.angle_beta   90.00
_cell.angle_gamma   90.00
#
_symmetry.space_group_name_H-M   'P 1'
#
loop_
_entity.id
_entity.type
_entity.pdbx_description
1 polymer ?
#
loop_
_entity_poly.entity_id
_entity_poly.type
_entity_poly.pdbx_seq_one_letter_code
_entity_poly.pdbx_strand_id
1 'polypeptide(L)' 'AQVSLSWASSAGATSYNIKRATTSGGPYATIATGITATSYTDTGLTNGTTYFYVVSAVNANGESAK' A
#
# COMPACT_ATOMS: atom_id res chain seq x y z
N ALA A 1 6.65 16.18 -1.05
CA ALA A 1 5.28 16.01 -0.52
C ALA A 1 5.15 14.63 0.10
N GLN A 2 4.09 14.34 0.85
CA GLN A 2 3.85 13.02 1.44
C GLN A 2 2.35 12.69 1.54
N VAL A 3 2.04 11.40 1.64
CA VAL A 3 0.70 10.89 1.94
C VAL A 3 0.81 9.89 3.09
N SER A 4 -0.01 10.06 4.11
CA SER A 4 -0.15 9.10 5.21
C SER A 4 -1.32 8.16 4.92
N LEU A 5 -1.04 6.86 4.93
CA LEU A 5 -2.01 5.80 4.73
C LEU A 5 -2.29 5.12 6.08
N SER A 6 -3.56 4.83 6.33
CA SER A 6 -4.00 3.94 7.40
C SER A 6 -5.08 3.01 6.86
N TRP A 7 -5.09 1.77 7.33
CA TRP A 7 -6.06 0.75 6.93
C TRP A 7 -6.44 -0.12 8.11
N ALA A 8 -7.52 -0.90 7.96
CA ALA A 8 -7.92 -1.88 8.97
C ALA A 8 -7.01 -3.12 8.88
N SER A 9 -6.73 -3.75 10.02
CA SER A 9 -6.03 -5.03 10.02
C SER A 9 -6.88 -6.10 9.32
N SER A 10 -6.21 -6.98 8.57
CA SER A 10 -6.84 -8.13 7.93
C SER A 10 -6.57 -9.41 8.74
N ALA A 11 -7.60 -10.24 8.92
CA ALA A 11 -7.49 -11.46 9.71
C ALA A 11 -6.47 -12.42 9.11
N GLY A 12 -5.51 -12.85 9.92
CA GLY A 12 -4.43 -13.76 9.49
C GLY A 12 -3.35 -13.10 8.64
N ALA A 13 -3.35 -11.78 8.46
CA ALA A 13 -2.24 -11.06 7.84
C ALA A 13 -1.04 -10.99 8.80
N THR A 14 0.14 -11.32 8.30
CA THR A 14 1.41 -11.14 9.02
C THR A 14 2.14 -9.88 8.59
N SER A 15 1.87 -9.39 7.38
CA SER A 15 2.40 -8.13 6.86
C SER A 15 1.52 -7.58 5.73
N TYR A 16 1.87 -6.41 5.23
CA TYR A 16 1.19 -5.73 4.13
C TYR A 16 2.18 -5.25 3.07
N ASN A 17 1.73 -5.26 1.82
CA ASN A 17 2.39 -4.61 0.70
C ASN A 17 1.63 -3.34 0.32
N ILE A 18 2.37 -2.25 0.12
CA ILE A 18 1.82 -0.96 -0.29
C ILE A 18 2.11 -0.78 -1.77
N LYS A 19 1.08 -0.52 -2.56
CA LYS A 19 1.21 -0.32 -4.01
C LYS A 19 0.60 1.01 -4.40
N ARG A 20 1.25 1.69 -5.34
CA ARG A 20 0.90 3.04 -5.79
C ARG A 20 0.79 3.12 -7.30
N ALA A 21 -0.16 3.91 -7.78
CA ALA A 21 -0.32 4.29 -9.18
C ALA A 21 -0.57 5.80 -9.31
N THR A 22 -0.32 6.37 -10.48
CA THR A 22 -0.72 7.74 -10.83
C THR A 22 -1.96 7.77 -11.73
N THR A 23 -2.47 6.59 -12.11
CA THR A 23 -3.70 6.42 -12.90
C THR A 23 -4.71 5.62 -12.08
N SER A 24 -5.97 6.04 -12.11
CA SER A 24 -7.05 5.33 -11.42
C SER A 24 -7.18 3.90 -11.98
N GLY A 25 -7.28 2.91 -11.11
CA GLY A 25 -7.33 1.49 -11.49
C GLY A 25 -5.96 0.86 -11.79
N GLY A 26 -4.88 1.64 -11.81
CA GLY A 26 -3.51 1.16 -11.98
C GLY A 26 -2.90 1.45 -13.36
N PRO A 27 -1.80 0.76 -13.72
CA PRO A 27 -1.14 -0.32 -12.98
C PRO A 27 -0.52 0.15 -11.67
N TYR A 28 -0.55 -0.70 -10.64
CA TYR A 28 0.01 -0.39 -9.33
C TYR A 28 1.41 -0.98 -9.19
N ALA A 29 2.39 -0.13 -8.85
CA ALA A 29 3.73 -0.54 -8.51
C ALA A 29 3.86 -0.72 -7.00
N THR A 30 4.48 -1.82 -6.56
CA THR A 30 4.80 -2.02 -5.13
C THR A 30 5.89 -1.04 -4.71
N ILE A 31 5.60 -0.23 -3.69
CA ILE A 31 6.53 0.77 -3.15
C ILE A 31 7.07 0.40 -1.77
N ALA A 32 6.39 -0.49 -1.06
CA ALA A 32 6.86 -1.04 0.21
C ALA A 32 6.30 -2.45 0.41
N THR A 33 7.07 -3.28 1.11
CA THR A 33 6.71 -4.67 1.46
C THR A 33 7.04 -4.94 2.92
N GLY A 34 6.43 -5.98 3.50
CA GLY A 34 6.77 -6.42 4.85
C GLY A 34 6.32 -5.46 5.96
N ILE A 35 5.35 -4.58 5.69
CA ILE A 35 4.84 -3.65 6.70
C ILE A 35 4.01 -4.43 7.71
N THR A 36 4.43 -4.44 8.98
CA THR A 36 3.70 -5.14 10.07
C THR A 36 2.68 -4.25 10.77
N ALA A 37 2.80 -2.94 10.62
CA ALA A 37 1.83 -1.96 11.07
C ALA A 37 0.62 -1.87 10.13
N THR A 38 -0.44 -1.20 10.57
CA THR A 38 -1.61 -0.84 9.75
C THR A 38 -1.56 0.60 9.25
N SER A 39 -0.34 1.12 9.08
CA SER A 39 -0.06 2.46 8.58
C SER A 39 1.25 2.52 7.82
N TYR A 40 1.35 3.47 6.89
CA TYR A 40 2.55 3.74 6.13
C TYR A 40 2.56 5.20 5.66
N THR A 41 3.71 5.85 5.71
CA THR A 41 3.90 7.21 5.19
C THR A 41 4.72 7.14 3.91
N ASP A 42 4.09 7.47 2.79
CA ASP A 42 4.75 7.57 1.49
C ASP A 42 5.35 8.98 1.32
N THR A 43 6.68 9.06 1.24
CA THR A 43 7.43 10.33 1.18
C THR A 43 8.07 10.54 -0.20
N GLY A 44 8.59 11.75 -0.46
CA GLY A 44 9.24 12.05 -1.75
C GLY A 44 8.26 12.22 -2.92
N LEU A 45 6.98 12.51 -2.63
CA LEU A 45 5.95 12.70 -3.65
C LEU A 45 6.04 14.08 -4.31
N THR A 46 5.53 14.15 -5.55
CA THR A 46 5.39 15.39 -6.32
C THR A 46 4.07 16.08 -5.98
N ASN A 47 4.13 17.36 -5.62
CA ASN A 47 2.92 18.16 -5.37
C ASN A 47 2.07 18.29 -6.64
N GLY A 48 0.74 18.34 -6.46
CA GLY A 48 -0.22 18.44 -7.57
C GLY A 48 -0.42 17.14 -8.37
N THR A 49 0.30 16.06 -8.06
CA THR A 49 0.07 14.75 -8.65
C THR A 49 -0.93 13.96 -7.82
N THR A 50 -1.96 13.39 -8.47
CA THR A 50 -2.89 12.47 -7.81
C THR A 50 -2.27 11.08 -7.76
N TYR A 51 -2.30 10.45 -6.58
CA TYR A 51 -1.80 9.10 -6.36
C TYR A 51 -2.94 8.20 -5.87
N PHE A 52 -2.97 6.98 -6.39
CA PHE A 52 -3.92 5.94 -6.02
C PHE A 52 -3.17 4.82 -5.30
N TYR A 53 -3.71 4.34 -4.20
CA TYR A 53 -3.07 3.33 -3.38
C TYR A 53 -3.96 2.09 -3.23
N VAL A 54 -3.33 0.93 -3.23
CA VAL A 54 -3.93 -0.32 -2.78
C VAL A 54 -3.00 -0.99 -1.78
N VAL A 55 -3.59 -1.70 -0.83
CA VAL A 55 -2.89 -2.42 0.21
C VAL A 55 -3.32 -3.87 0.13
N SER A 56 -2.36 -4.78 0.02
CA SER A 56 -2.60 -6.22 0.03
C SER A 56 -2.03 -6.83 1.30
N ALA A 57 -2.80 -7.74 1.90
CA ALA A 57 -2.38 -8.50 3.06
C ALA A 57 -1.49 -9.66 2.60
N VAL A 58 -0.48 -9.99 3.41
CA VAL A 58 0.44 -11.10 3.17
C VAL A 58 0.46 -12.01 4.39
N ASN A 59 0.42 -13.31 4.15
CA ASN A 59 0.70 -14.34 5.17
C ASN A 59 1.46 -15.53 4.56
N ALA A 60 1.64 -16.60 5.33
CA ALA A 60 2.36 -17.80 4.89
C ALA A 60 1.73 -18.47 3.65
N ASN A 61 0.45 -18.22 3.36
CA ASN A 61 -0.25 -18.75 2.19
C ASN A 61 -0.12 -17.85 0.95
N GLY A 62 0.47 -16.67 1.09
CA GLY A 62 0.72 -15.74 -0.01
C GLY A 62 0.12 -14.34 0.21
N GLU A 63 -0.05 -13.63 -0.90
CA GLU A 63 -0.57 -12.26 -0.95
C GLU A 63 -2.03 -12.24 -1.39
N SER A 64 -2.86 -11.41 -0.75
CA SER A 64 -4.26 -11.21 -1.13
C SER A 64 -4.40 -10.47 -2.46
N ALA A 65 -5.57 -10.60 -3.09
CA ALA A 65 -5.95 -9.67 -4.14
C ALA A 65 -6.01 -8.23 -3.62
N LYS A 66 -5.85 -7.28 -4.54
CA LYS A 66 -5.98 -5.82 -4.31
C LYS A 66 -7.44 -5.38 -4.32
#